data_AF-A0A9Q9EFI7-F1
#
_entry.id   AF-A0A9Q9EFI7-F1
#
_cell.length_a   1.000
_cell.length_b   1.000
_cell.length_c   1.000
_cell.angle_alpha   90.00
_cell.angle_beta   90.00
_cell.angle_gamma   90.00
#
_symmetry.space_group_name_H-M   'P 1'
#
loop_
_entity.id
_entity.type
_entity.pdbx_description
1 polymer ?
#
loop_
_entity_poly.entity_id
_entity_poly.type
_entity_poly.pdbx_seq_one_letter_code
_entity_poly.pdbx_strand_id
1 'polypeptide(L)'
;MNRPQNRQPRVDGQQRGRGGRRGGGRGNHAGPDYKPVPSIQQVVPGAAVSIVLKQDQPTGREVQGIVQDLLTRGDHPRGIKVRLTDGRVGRVQRMSTTPSSASRAQAGTPARPTFKHVADVRYEDEYAEGPPPRTFADYFPDEPAPSTMQQSAPDLKTATARCPICEEFEGDEIAVSNHVAKHFGDAPCG
;
A
#
# COMPACT_ATOMS: atom_id res chain seq x y z
N MET A 1 -21.00 -32.89 -6.80
CA MET A 1 -19.54 -32.74 -7.05
C MET A 1 -18.88 -32.25 -5.77
N ASN A 2 -18.20 -33.15 -5.04
CA ASN A 2 -17.61 -32.89 -3.72
C ASN A 2 -16.17 -32.39 -3.84
N ARG A 3 -15.85 -31.29 -3.15
CA ARG A 3 -14.52 -30.66 -3.08
C ARG A 3 -13.69 -31.38 -1.98
N PRO A 4 -12.57 -32.06 -2.30
CA PRO A 4 -11.81 -32.76 -1.28
C PRO A 4 -11.11 -31.76 -0.34
N GLN A 5 -11.28 -31.95 0.97
CA GLN A 5 -10.55 -31.20 2.00
C GLN A 5 -9.18 -31.85 2.21
N ASN A 6 -8.11 -31.10 1.94
CA ASN A 6 -6.75 -31.47 2.30
C ASN A 6 -6.61 -31.46 3.83
N ARG A 7 -6.82 -32.61 4.48
CA ARG A 7 -6.56 -32.83 5.91
C ARG A 7 -5.30 -33.67 6.05
N GLN A 8 -4.18 -33.02 6.32
CA GLN A 8 -2.99 -33.71 6.81
C GLN A 8 -3.20 -34.07 8.31
N PRO A 9 -2.82 -35.28 8.76
CA PRO A 9 -2.88 -35.64 10.17
C PRO A 9 -1.75 -34.96 10.96
N ARG A 10 -2.09 -34.39 12.13
CA ARG A 10 -1.09 -33.92 13.10
C ARG A 10 -0.51 -35.14 13.82
N VAL A 11 0.81 -35.23 13.84
CA VAL A 11 1.57 -36.26 14.57
C VAL A 11 1.31 -36.18 16.08
N ASP A 12 1.05 -37.35 16.66
CA ASP A 12 0.73 -37.54 18.07
C ASP A 12 1.96 -37.33 18.96
N GLY A 13 1.92 -36.27 19.77
CA GLY A 13 2.96 -35.93 20.73
C GLY A 13 2.42 -35.12 21.90
N GLN A 14 1.99 -35.83 22.94
CA GLN A 14 1.74 -35.40 24.32
C GLN A 14 0.56 -34.44 24.60
N GLN A 15 -0.56 -35.09 24.97
CA GLN A 15 -1.53 -34.58 25.94
C GLN A 15 -0.85 -34.35 27.30
N ARG A 16 -0.99 -33.14 27.87
CA ARG A 16 -1.68 -32.84 29.14
C ARG A 16 -1.31 -31.43 29.63
N GLY A 17 -2.26 -30.52 29.49
CA GLY A 17 -2.22 -29.18 30.05
C GLY A 17 -3.63 -28.63 30.24
N ARG A 18 -4.50 -29.39 30.92
CA ARG A 18 -5.84 -28.95 31.32
C ARG A 18 -5.68 -27.99 32.51
N GLY A 19 -5.29 -26.75 32.22
CA GLY A 19 -5.09 -25.70 33.22
C GLY A 19 -5.84 -24.43 32.84
N GLY A 20 -6.93 -24.16 33.56
CA GLY A 20 -7.44 -22.80 33.78
C GLY A 20 -8.03 -22.04 32.59
N ARG A 21 -9.34 -22.17 32.40
CA ARG A 21 -10.16 -21.04 31.91
C ARG A 21 -10.14 -19.94 32.99
N ARG A 22 -9.05 -19.17 33.07
CA ARG A 22 -9.08 -17.89 33.77
C ARG A 22 -9.52 -16.86 32.74
N GLY A 23 -10.79 -16.51 32.81
CA GLY A 23 -11.24 -15.22 32.30
C GLY A 23 -10.33 -14.13 32.85
N GLY A 24 -9.78 -13.33 31.95
CA GLY A 24 -8.83 -12.28 32.29
C GLY A 24 -8.77 -11.30 31.14
N GLY A 25 -9.69 -10.34 31.16
CA GLY A 25 -9.64 -9.12 30.37
C GLY A 25 -9.80 -9.34 28.86
N ARG A 26 -10.99 -9.03 28.34
CA ARG A 26 -11.03 -8.30 27.07
C ARG A 26 -10.36 -6.96 27.37
N GLY A 27 -9.03 -6.96 27.40
CA GLY A 27 -8.26 -5.73 27.38
C GLY A 27 -8.79 -4.99 26.18
N ASN A 28 -9.35 -3.79 26.41
CA ASN A 28 -9.49 -2.81 25.36
C ASN A 28 -8.10 -2.75 24.75
N HIS A 29 -7.92 -3.40 23.59
CA HIS A 29 -6.72 -3.22 22.82
C HIS A 29 -6.72 -1.73 22.55
N ALA A 30 -5.92 -0.99 23.32
CA ALA A 30 -5.46 0.33 22.98
C ALA A 30 -4.61 0.13 21.73
N GLY A 31 -5.29 -0.20 20.63
CA GLY A 31 -4.76 -0.12 19.30
C GLY A 31 -4.43 1.34 19.04
N PRO A 32 -3.55 1.60 18.06
CA PRO A 32 -3.10 2.96 17.73
C PRO A 32 -4.27 3.94 17.75
N ASP A 33 -4.12 5.07 18.43
CA ASP A 33 -5.13 6.11 18.66
C ASP A 33 -5.81 6.60 17.37
N TYR A 34 -6.75 5.82 16.85
CA TYR A 34 -7.59 6.24 15.73
C TYR A 34 -8.72 7.08 16.31
N LYS A 35 -8.64 8.40 16.07
CA LYS A 35 -9.76 9.31 16.34
C LYS A 35 -11.02 8.75 15.68
N PRO A 36 -12.13 8.56 16.40
CA PRO A 36 -13.33 7.98 15.84
C PRO A 36 -13.85 8.88 14.71
N VAL A 37 -13.84 8.32 13.51
CA VAL A 37 -14.32 8.96 12.28
C VAL A 37 -15.84 8.79 12.20
N PRO A 38 -16.60 9.81 11.79
CA PRO A 38 -18.05 9.67 11.60
C PRO A 38 -18.37 8.68 10.49
N SER A 39 -19.45 7.90 10.67
CA SER A 39 -19.93 6.91 9.71
C SER A 39 -20.81 7.55 8.63
N ILE A 40 -21.02 6.83 7.51
CA ILE A 40 -21.73 7.39 6.34
C ILE A 40 -23.17 7.80 6.64
N GLN A 41 -23.80 7.18 7.64
CA GLN A 41 -25.15 7.55 8.07
C GLN A 41 -25.19 8.91 8.80
N GLN A 42 -24.08 9.33 9.39
CA GLN A 42 -23.98 10.60 10.11
C GLN A 42 -23.71 11.78 9.16
N VAL A 43 -23.06 11.52 8.02
CA VAL A 43 -22.71 12.55 7.04
C VAL A 43 -23.79 12.62 5.96
N VAL A 44 -24.61 13.66 6.03
CA VAL A 44 -25.72 13.91 5.08
C VAL A 44 -25.34 15.12 4.20
N PRO A 45 -25.71 15.15 2.90
CA PRO A 45 -25.59 16.37 2.10
C PRO A 45 -26.30 17.54 2.80
N GLY A 46 -25.64 18.69 2.87
CA GLY A 46 -26.08 19.85 3.64
C GLY A 46 -25.54 19.93 5.08
N ALA A 47 -24.89 18.87 5.59
CA ALA A 47 -24.26 18.91 6.91
C ALA A 47 -22.96 19.73 6.89
N ALA A 48 -22.69 20.42 8.00
CA ALA A 48 -21.42 21.09 8.24
C ALA A 48 -20.38 20.09 8.76
N VAL A 49 -19.23 20.03 8.11
CA VAL A 49 -18.16 19.07 8.38
C VAL A 49 -16.79 19.73 8.36
N SER A 50 -15.85 19.14 9.10
CA SER A 50 -14.42 19.44 9.00
C SER A 50 -13.75 18.37 8.13
N ILE A 51 -13.19 18.80 7.00
CA ILE A 51 -12.53 17.91 6.04
C ILE A 51 -11.04 18.21 5.95
N VAL A 52 -10.25 17.18 5.64
CA VAL A 52 -8.85 17.33 5.24
C VAL A 52 -8.76 17.21 3.73
N LEU A 53 -8.23 18.26 3.09
CA LEU A 53 -7.98 18.27 1.65
C LEU A 53 -6.76 17.42 1.32
N LYS A 54 -6.64 16.97 0.07
CA LYS A 54 -5.46 16.19 -0.37
C LYS A 54 -4.15 16.97 -0.16
N GLN A 55 -4.17 18.27 -0.41
CA GLN A 55 -3.02 19.18 -0.22
C GLN A 55 -2.63 19.31 1.26
N ASP A 56 -3.60 19.19 2.17
CA ASP A 56 -3.42 19.33 3.61
C ASP A 56 -3.24 17.98 4.34
N GLN A 57 -3.17 16.85 3.63
CA GLN A 57 -2.86 15.55 4.24
C GLN A 57 -1.52 15.51 5.03
N PRO A 58 -0.40 16.11 4.57
CA PRO A 58 0.83 16.12 5.36
C PRO A 58 0.76 17.06 6.56
N THR A 59 -0.04 18.14 6.49
CA THR A 59 -0.16 19.14 7.56
C THR A 59 -1.29 18.80 8.55
N GLY A 60 -2.22 17.94 8.16
CA GLY A 60 -3.42 17.61 8.92
C GLY A 60 -4.39 18.78 9.08
N ARG A 61 -4.28 19.83 8.25
CA ARG A 61 -5.16 21.00 8.36
C ARG A 61 -6.58 20.63 7.96
N GLU A 62 -7.52 20.99 8.82
CA GLU A 62 -8.95 20.78 8.61
C GLU A 62 -9.59 22.07 8.09
N VAL A 63 -10.39 21.94 7.05
CA VAL A 63 -11.20 23.01 6.47
C VAL A 63 -12.67 22.71 6.77
N GLN A 64 -13.38 23.69 7.32
CA GLN A 64 -14.81 23.59 7.56
C GLN A 64 -15.59 23.94 6.29
N GLY A 65 -16.67 23.21 6.03
CA GLY A 65 -17.57 23.50 4.93
C GLY A 65 -18.85 22.67 4.96
N ILE A 66 -19.72 22.91 4.00
CA ILE A 66 -20.99 22.21 3.85
C ILE A 66 -20.83 21.11 2.80
N VAL A 67 -21.31 19.90 3.08
CA VAL A 67 -21.29 18.78 2.13
C VAL A 67 -22.25 19.04 0.97
N GLN A 68 -21.75 19.00 -0.26
CA GLN A 68 -22.54 18.96 -1.48
C GLN A 68 -22.88 17.51 -1.86
N ASP A 69 -21.85 16.66 -2.02
CA ASP A 69 -21.99 15.28 -2.48
C ASP A 69 -21.14 14.30 -1.66
N LEU A 70 -21.70 13.12 -1.42
CA LEU A 70 -21.02 11.97 -0.83
C LEU A 70 -20.36 11.13 -1.95
N LEU A 71 -19.04 11.00 -1.93
CA LEU A 71 -18.29 10.26 -2.96
C LEU A 71 -17.86 8.85 -2.51
N THR A 72 -18.03 8.51 -1.23
CA THR A 72 -17.71 7.18 -0.68
C THR A 72 -18.98 6.33 -0.57
N ARG A 73 -18.86 5.03 -0.87
CA ARG A 73 -19.88 4.02 -0.57
C ARG A 73 -19.42 3.20 0.65
N GLY A 74 -20.07 3.39 1.80
CA GLY A 74 -19.80 2.63 3.04
C GLY A 74 -18.94 3.35 4.09
N ASP A 75 -18.64 2.63 5.18
CA ASP A 75 -17.79 3.11 6.27
C ASP A 75 -16.30 2.96 5.91
N HIS A 76 -15.49 3.95 6.28
CA HIS A 76 -14.08 3.99 5.94
C HIS A 76 -13.24 4.42 7.16
N PRO A 77 -12.23 3.63 7.58
CA PRO A 77 -11.49 3.85 8.83
C PRO A 77 -10.69 5.16 8.88
N ARG A 78 -10.53 5.83 7.72
CA ARG A 78 -9.73 7.05 7.54
C ARG A 78 -10.58 8.28 7.21
N GLY A 79 -11.91 8.17 7.12
CA GLY A 79 -12.77 9.27 6.67
C GLY A 79 -13.56 8.99 5.40
N ILE A 80 -14.78 9.51 5.37
CA ILE A 80 -15.66 9.51 4.20
C ILE A 80 -15.19 10.60 3.24
N LYS A 81 -15.09 10.27 1.96
CA LYS A 81 -14.75 11.25 0.91
C LYS A 81 -15.99 12.03 0.53
N VAL A 82 -15.90 13.36 0.62
CA VAL A 82 -17.00 14.28 0.30
C VAL A 82 -16.53 15.42 -0.60
N ARG A 83 -17.46 15.97 -1.36
CA ARG A 83 -17.33 17.24 -2.07
C ARG A 83 -18.06 18.31 -1.29
N LEU A 84 -17.40 19.43 -1.01
CA LEU A 84 -18.02 20.60 -0.39
C LEU A 84 -18.78 21.43 -1.43
N THR A 85 -19.68 22.30 -0.97
CA THR A 85 -20.34 23.34 -1.80
C THR A 85 -19.36 24.23 -2.56
N ASP A 86 -18.14 24.41 -2.03
CA ASP A 86 -17.07 25.18 -2.66
C ASP A 86 -16.39 24.42 -3.82
N GLY A 87 -16.82 23.20 -4.14
CA GLY A 87 -16.21 22.32 -5.15
C GLY A 87 -14.95 21.57 -4.67
N ARG A 88 -14.44 21.88 -3.48
CA ARG A 88 -13.28 21.21 -2.87
C ARG A 88 -13.62 19.79 -2.41
N VAL A 89 -12.67 18.85 -2.56
CA VAL A 89 -12.86 17.43 -2.23
C VAL A 89 -11.87 16.99 -1.16
N GLY A 90 -12.36 16.34 -0.09
CA GLY A 90 -11.54 15.89 1.03
C GLY A 90 -12.13 14.72 1.80
N ARG A 91 -11.45 14.31 2.88
CA ARG A 91 -11.90 13.27 3.83
C ARG A 91 -12.49 13.93 5.08
N VAL A 92 -13.69 13.52 5.49
CA VAL A 92 -14.31 13.99 6.73
C VAL A 92 -13.57 13.42 7.93
N GLN A 93 -13.12 14.28 8.83
CA GLN A 93 -12.56 13.89 10.11
C GLN A 93 -13.59 14.02 11.24
N ARG A 94 -14.39 15.10 11.22
CA ARG A 94 -15.33 15.44 12.29
C ARG A 94 -16.56 16.17 11.74
N MET A 95 -17.68 16.05 12.45
CA MET A 95 -18.89 16.86 12.22
C MET A 95 -18.70 18.22 12.90
N SER A 96 -18.99 19.33 12.22
CA SER A 96 -19.00 20.67 12.84
C SER A 96 -20.43 21.05 13.18
N THR A 97 -20.77 21.14 14.47
CA THR A 97 -22.13 21.52 14.89
C THR A 97 -22.40 23.02 14.80
N THR A 98 -21.38 23.83 14.50
CA THR A 98 -21.47 25.28 14.45
C THR A 98 -20.74 25.77 13.20
N PRO A 99 -21.38 26.54 12.30
CA PRO A 99 -20.68 27.28 11.25
C PRO A 99 -19.92 28.44 11.90
N SER A 100 -18.78 28.15 12.52
CA SER A 100 -18.01 29.13 13.26
C SER A 100 -17.05 29.84 12.32
N SER A 101 -17.47 31.01 11.86
CA SER A 101 -16.57 32.05 11.38
C SER A 101 -15.41 32.27 12.35
N ALA A 102 -14.18 32.32 11.81
CA ALA A 102 -12.92 32.71 12.45
C ALA A 102 -12.23 31.67 13.36
N SER A 103 -11.28 30.93 12.80
CA SER A 103 -10.09 30.52 13.54
C SER A 103 -9.13 31.71 13.64
N ARG A 104 -9.32 32.54 14.67
CA ARG A 104 -8.22 33.34 15.22
C ARG A 104 -7.16 32.35 15.67
N ALA A 105 -5.96 32.48 15.13
CA ALA A 105 -4.82 31.65 15.46
C ALA A 105 -4.63 31.58 16.98
N GLN A 106 -4.92 30.42 17.57
CA GLN A 106 -4.37 30.08 18.87
C GLN A 106 -2.96 29.58 18.61
N ALA A 107 -2.01 30.50 18.70
CA ALA A 107 -0.62 30.19 18.95
C ALA A 107 -0.52 29.55 20.34
N GLY A 108 -0.80 28.25 20.41
CA GLY A 108 -0.38 27.42 21.53
C GLY A 108 1.11 27.19 21.38
N THR A 109 1.90 27.88 22.18
CA THR A 109 3.32 27.58 22.40
C THR A 109 3.45 26.08 22.66
N PRO A 110 4.26 25.31 21.92
CA PRO A 110 4.46 23.91 22.27
C PRO A 110 5.26 23.85 23.56
N ALA A 111 4.59 23.50 24.66
CA ALA A 111 5.27 23.07 25.87
C ALA A 111 6.12 21.85 25.49
N ARG A 112 7.45 21.99 25.52
CA ARG A 112 8.38 20.86 25.35
C ARG A 112 8.02 19.82 26.42
N PRO A 113 7.65 18.58 26.06
CA PRO A 113 7.70 17.52 27.05
C PRO A 113 9.17 17.34 27.43
N THR A 114 9.47 17.52 28.71
CA THR A 114 10.75 17.12 29.29
C THR A 114 10.85 15.60 29.23
N PHE A 115 11.40 15.06 28.14
CA PHE A 115 11.84 13.67 28.10
C PHE A 115 12.98 13.50 29.10
N LYS A 116 12.66 13.08 30.33
CA LYS A 116 13.61 12.42 31.22
C LYS A 116 13.58 10.93 30.91
N HIS A 117 14.24 10.53 29.84
CA HIS A 117 14.72 9.17 29.65
C HIS A 117 16.16 9.25 29.13
N VAL A 118 17.11 9.28 30.05
CA VAL A 118 18.47 8.81 29.77
C VAL A 118 18.46 7.33 30.08
N ALA A 119 18.54 6.54 29.02
CA ALA A 119 18.81 5.10 28.88
C ALA A 119 18.15 4.76 27.53
N ASP A 120 18.86 4.80 26.40
CA ASP A 120 20.09 4.05 26.18
C ASP A 120 21.10 4.89 25.40
N VAL A 121 22.18 5.30 26.07
CA VAL A 121 23.44 5.53 25.35
C VAL A 121 23.86 4.15 24.88
N ARG A 122 23.49 3.78 23.65
CA ARG A 122 24.12 2.63 22.99
C ARG A 122 25.57 3.04 22.78
N TYR A 123 26.45 2.46 23.60
CA TYR A 123 27.90 2.62 23.51
C TYR A 123 28.33 2.45 22.04
N GLU A 124 28.92 3.47 21.44
CA GLU A 124 29.30 3.48 20.01
C GLU A 124 30.52 2.59 19.69
N ASP A 125 31.08 1.89 20.67
CA ASP A 125 32.26 1.04 20.48
C ASP A 125 31.94 -0.46 20.26
N GLU A 126 30.66 -0.86 20.25
CA GLU A 126 30.25 -2.22 19.89
C GLU A 126 29.36 -2.20 18.64
N TYR A 127 29.90 -1.64 17.56
CA TYR A 127 29.46 -2.00 16.21
C TYR A 127 29.74 -3.48 16.04
N ALA A 128 28.74 -4.32 16.36
CA ALA A 128 28.66 -5.65 15.77
C ALA A 128 28.78 -5.43 14.27
N GLU A 129 29.91 -5.88 13.71
CA GLU A 129 30.21 -5.83 12.29
C GLU A 129 28.94 -6.22 11.55
N GLY A 130 28.44 -5.30 10.73
CA GLY A 130 27.16 -5.48 10.05
C GLY A 130 27.15 -6.87 9.40
N PRO A 131 25.99 -7.57 9.39
CA PRO A 131 25.94 -8.92 8.84
C PRO A 131 26.66 -8.93 7.49
N PRO A 132 27.52 -9.93 7.24
CA PRO A 132 28.43 -9.93 6.09
C PRO A 132 27.64 -9.62 4.82
N PRO A 133 28.23 -8.86 3.87
CA PRO A 133 27.50 -8.37 2.71
C PRO A 133 26.87 -9.56 1.99
N ARG A 134 25.55 -9.68 2.08
CA ARG A 134 24.80 -10.73 1.41
C ARG A 134 24.74 -10.38 -0.06
N THR A 135 25.21 -11.29 -0.90
CA THR A 135 25.04 -11.15 -2.34
C THR A 135 23.70 -11.76 -2.75
N PHE A 136 23.22 -11.41 -3.94
CA PHE A 136 21.96 -11.97 -4.45
C PHE A 136 21.97 -13.51 -4.51
N ALA A 137 23.14 -14.12 -4.57
CA ALA A 137 23.34 -15.57 -4.58
C ALA A 137 22.94 -16.26 -3.27
N ASP A 138 23.07 -15.61 -2.11
CA ASP A 138 22.77 -16.21 -0.78
C ASP A 138 21.26 -16.45 -0.55
N TYR A 139 20.41 -15.92 -1.44
CA TYR A 139 18.95 -16.06 -1.40
C TYR A 139 18.42 -17.10 -2.40
N PHE A 140 19.27 -17.67 -3.26
CA PHE A 140 18.88 -18.79 -4.10
C PHE A 140 19.05 -20.09 -3.31
N PRO A 141 18.02 -20.95 -3.22
CA PRO A 141 18.22 -22.30 -2.71
C PRO A 141 19.25 -23.00 -3.60
N ASP A 142 20.24 -23.67 -2.98
CA ASP A 142 21.15 -24.56 -3.69
C ASP A 142 20.30 -25.60 -4.42
N GLU A 143 20.12 -25.40 -5.72
CA GLU A 143 19.48 -26.38 -6.57
C GLU A 143 20.32 -27.65 -6.47
N PRO A 144 19.74 -28.78 -6.03
CA PRO A 144 20.49 -30.02 -5.95
C PRO A 144 21.04 -30.30 -7.35
N ALA A 145 22.37 -30.46 -7.43
CA ALA A 145 23.10 -30.64 -8.66
C ALA A 145 22.31 -31.55 -9.62
N PRO A 146 22.03 -31.12 -10.86
CA PRO A 146 21.27 -31.95 -11.79
C PRO A 146 22.08 -33.22 -12.01
N SER A 147 21.53 -34.32 -11.50
CA SER A 147 21.98 -35.65 -11.88
C SER A 147 21.79 -35.75 -13.38
N THR A 148 22.90 -35.74 -14.10
CA THR A 148 23.12 -36.20 -15.47
C THR A 148 21.83 -36.58 -16.21
N MET A 149 21.16 -35.60 -16.80
CA MET A 149 20.07 -35.84 -17.76
C MET A 149 20.34 -34.97 -18.98
N GLN A 150 20.95 -35.63 -19.96
CA GLN A 150 20.92 -35.37 -21.39
C GLN A 150 20.64 -33.91 -21.81
N GLN A 151 21.68 -33.25 -22.31
CA GLN A 151 21.54 -32.12 -23.22
C GLN A 151 20.65 -32.54 -24.41
N SER A 152 19.39 -32.13 -24.39
CA SER A 152 18.66 -31.86 -25.62
C SER A 152 18.42 -30.36 -25.64
N ALA A 153 19.13 -29.67 -26.54
CA ALA A 153 18.88 -28.27 -26.85
C ALA A 153 17.36 -28.07 -27.03
N PRO A 154 16.74 -27.03 -26.43
CA PRO A 154 15.43 -26.66 -26.89
C PRO A 154 15.59 -26.20 -28.33
N ASP A 155 14.99 -26.96 -29.23
CA ASP A 155 14.73 -26.58 -30.62
C ASP A 155 13.78 -25.38 -30.57
N LEU A 156 14.33 -24.22 -30.21
CA LEU A 156 13.66 -22.94 -30.27
C LEU A 156 13.48 -22.66 -31.75
N LYS A 157 12.37 -23.13 -32.30
CA LYS A 157 11.81 -22.57 -33.53
C LYS A 157 11.51 -21.12 -33.21
N THR A 158 12.51 -20.25 -33.36
CA THR A 158 12.35 -18.81 -33.27
C THR A 158 11.23 -18.46 -34.24
N ALA A 159 10.09 -18.03 -33.70
CA ALA A 159 8.94 -17.68 -34.51
C ALA A 159 9.32 -16.43 -35.31
N THR A 160 9.83 -16.62 -36.53
CA THR A 160 10.17 -15.54 -37.43
C THR A 160 8.87 -14.94 -37.98
N ALA A 161 8.74 -13.63 -37.83
CA ALA A 161 7.64 -12.86 -38.42
C ALA A 161 8.17 -12.08 -39.63
N ARG A 162 7.27 -11.79 -40.58
CA ARG A 162 7.59 -10.96 -41.76
C ARG A 162 7.07 -9.54 -41.57
N CYS A 163 7.81 -8.57 -42.10
CA CYS A 163 7.38 -7.18 -42.11
C CYS A 163 6.13 -6.98 -42.99
N PRO A 164 5.03 -6.41 -42.46
CA PRO A 164 3.78 -6.21 -43.22
C PRO A 164 3.84 -5.05 -44.22
N ILE A 165 4.95 -4.30 -44.29
CA ILE A 165 5.08 -3.14 -45.19
C ILE A 165 5.84 -3.48 -46.47
N CYS A 166 6.94 -4.24 -46.37
CA CYS A 166 7.79 -4.58 -47.51
C CYS A 166 7.86 -6.07 -47.83
N GLU A 167 7.39 -6.94 -46.94
CA GLU A 167 7.40 -8.41 -47.07
C GLU A 167 8.78 -9.08 -47.29
N GLU A 168 9.85 -8.31 -47.48
CA GLU A 168 11.22 -8.78 -47.74
C GLU A 168 12.02 -9.01 -46.46
N PHE A 169 11.61 -8.39 -45.35
CA PHE A 169 12.30 -8.52 -44.06
C PHE A 169 11.65 -9.61 -43.18
N GLU A 170 12.37 -10.69 -42.90
CA GLU A 170 11.97 -11.79 -42.00
C GLU A 170 12.91 -11.88 -40.79
N GLY A 171 12.35 -11.89 -39.58
CA GLY A 171 13.14 -11.98 -38.35
C GLY A 171 12.27 -12.00 -37.08
N ASP A 172 12.92 -11.90 -35.93
CA ASP A 172 12.23 -11.91 -34.64
C ASP A 172 11.33 -10.68 -34.48
N GLU A 173 10.27 -10.78 -33.68
CA GLU A 173 9.24 -9.73 -33.54
C GLU A 173 9.83 -8.34 -33.22
N ILE A 174 10.89 -8.29 -32.41
CA ILE A 174 11.59 -7.05 -32.06
C ILE A 174 12.32 -6.47 -33.28
N ALA A 175 12.95 -7.31 -34.09
CA ALA A 175 13.64 -6.89 -35.30
C ALA A 175 12.65 -6.38 -36.35
N VAL A 176 11.51 -7.07 -36.53
CA VAL A 176 10.44 -6.64 -37.44
C VAL A 176 9.85 -5.31 -37.00
N SER A 177 9.60 -5.11 -35.71
CA SER A 177 9.05 -3.85 -35.17
C SER A 177 9.98 -2.66 -35.42
N ASN A 178 11.29 -2.83 -35.21
CA ASN A 178 12.28 -1.79 -35.47
C ASN A 178 12.43 -1.50 -36.98
N HIS A 179 12.32 -2.52 -37.82
CA HIS A 179 12.35 -2.36 -39.28
C HIS A 179 11.10 -1.61 -39.78
N VAL A 180 9.91 -1.95 -39.27
CA VAL A 180 8.64 -1.25 -39.55
C VAL A 180 8.73 0.23 -39.21
N ALA A 181 9.36 0.60 -38.07
CA ALA A 181 9.55 2.00 -37.70
C ALA A 181 10.41 2.80 -38.70
N LYS A 182 11.32 2.14 -39.43
CA LYS A 182 12.16 2.80 -40.44
C LYS A 182 11.41 3.13 -41.73
N HIS A 183 10.41 2.33 -42.11
CA HIS A 183 9.54 2.64 -43.26
C HIS A 183 8.77 3.95 -43.07
N PHE A 184 8.41 4.29 -41.83
CA PHE A 184 7.78 5.57 -41.50
C PHE A 184 8.79 6.72 -41.29
N GLY A 185 10.08 6.45 -41.41
CA GLY A 185 11.18 7.38 -41.11
C GLY A 185 11.73 8.18 -42.30
N ASP A 186 11.40 7.82 -43.54
CA ASP A 186 11.92 8.48 -44.76
C ASP A 186 10.92 9.51 -45.35
N ALA A 187 10.80 10.67 -44.69
CA ALA A 187 10.66 12.07 -45.20
C ALA A 187 9.62 12.42 -46.33
N PRO A 188 9.29 13.72 -46.63
CA PRO A 188 9.89 14.98 -46.19
C PRO A 188 8.91 16.11 -45.78
N CYS A 189 9.53 17.21 -45.35
CA CYS A 189 9.01 18.56 -45.24
C CYS A 189 8.17 19.04 -46.44
N GLY A 190 7.13 19.82 -46.13
CA GLY A 190 6.27 20.57 -47.05
C GLY A 190 5.22 21.35 -46.27
#